data_AF-A0A098GJC4-F1
#
_entry.id   AF-A0A098GJC4-F1
#
_cell.length_a   1.000
_cell.length_b   1.000
_cell.length_c   1.000
_cell.angle_alpha   90.00
_cell.angle_beta   90.00
_cell.angle_gamma   90.00
#
_symmetry.space_group_name_H-M   'P 1'
#
loop_
_entity.id
_entity.type
_entity.pdbx_description
1 polymer ?
#
loop_
_entity_poly.entity_id
_entity_poly.type
_entity_poly.pdbx_seq_one_letter_code
_entity_poly.pdbx_strand_id
1 'polypeptide(L)'
;MPRATLRTTTRGTGIKPLAPESKAIDAAKECVRHSPEGADYLVDRFDNRMDELGMTEEAKGMRRHLEDFREYVHMKSATNGQAWFGEFVEGNYKNLQRNIADKAAKEVAENIQGPIRVDFAVDENSHYKRVFVNEGQKISGEQARPLDKLVNAFFGENDIANRGNILYEATKEGDMKYERGEPKRADPEEVDSLMKTELKDYLGEHGIEADVRSRSGQAKQQPQKAAQQVTGRAAAVKEAPAPGTPTPSSGDEAPTSAPAA
;
A
#
# COMPACT_ATOMS: atom_id res chain seq x y z
N MET A 1 -14.96 51.03 -9.71
CA MET A 1 -14.75 49.57 -9.60
C MET A 1 -16.10 48.90 -9.34
N PRO A 2 -16.79 48.36 -10.35
CA PRO A 2 -18.05 47.67 -10.11
C PRO A 2 -17.79 46.32 -9.42
N ARG A 3 -18.46 46.08 -8.29
CA ARG A 3 -18.46 44.80 -7.58
C ARG A 3 -19.22 43.77 -8.42
N ALA A 4 -18.57 42.67 -8.78
CA ALA A 4 -19.25 41.53 -9.37
C ALA A 4 -20.21 40.92 -8.34
N THR A 5 -21.52 41.12 -8.54
CA THR A 5 -22.56 40.46 -7.77
C THR A 5 -22.63 38.99 -8.16
N LEU A 6 -22.41 38.10 -7.19
CA LEU A 6 -22.55 36.66 -7.36
C LEU A 6 -24.01 36.33 -7.68
N ARG A 7 -24.25 35.64 -8.81
CA ARG A 7 -25.59 35.15 -9.18
C ARG A 7 -25.97 33.98 -8.28
N THR A 8 -26.78 34.23 -7.27
CA THR A 8 -27.53 33.18 -6.58
C THR A 8 -28.76 32.85 -7.41
N THR A 9 -28.80 31.70 -8.08
CA THR A 9 -30.01 31.22 -8.76
C THR A 9 -30.25 29.75 -8.46
N THR A 10 -31.18 29.49 -7.55
CA THR A 10 -31.85 28.19 -7.37
C THR A 10 -33.35 28.39 -7.57
N ARG A 11 -33.76 28.88 -8.74
CA ARG A 11 -35.11 28.76 -9.29
C ARG A 11 -35.11 29.28 -10.72
N GLY A 12 -35.39 28.42 -11.69
CA GLY A 12 -35.74 28.81 -13.06
C GLY A 12 -34.62 28.87 -14.10
N THR A 13 -33.36 28.50 -13.79
CA THR A 13 -32.35 28.34 -14.82
C THR A 13 -32.51 26.97 -15.47
N GLY A 14 -32.90 26.91 -16.75
CA GLY A 14 -32.90 25.69 -17.59
C GLY A 14 -31.50 25.12 -17.86
N ILE A 15 -30.53 25.44 -17.00
CA ILE A 15 -29.18 24.92 -17.01
C ILE A 15 -29.26 23.59 -16.28
N LYS A 16 -29.02 22.49 -17.01
CA LYS A 16 -28.93 21.17 -16.41
C LYS A 16 -27.86 21.22 -15.31
N PRO A 17 -28.14 20.70 -14.11
CA PRO A 17 -27.12 20.56 -13.10
C PRO A 17 -25.94 19.79 -13.70
N LEU A 18 -24.75 20.39 -13.64
CA LEU A 18 -23.51 19.74 -14.11
C LEU A 18 -22.87 19.02 -12.93
N ALA A 19 -22.18 17.93 -13.23
CA ALA A 19 -21.28 17.28 -12.30
C ALA A 19 -20.12 18.24 -11.94
N PRO A 20 -19.63 18.23 -10.69
CA PRO A 20 -18.50 19.05 -10.30
C PRO A 20 -17.23 18.59 -11.03
N GLU A 21 -16.39 19.55 -11.42
CA GLU A 21 -15.07 19.26 -11.99
C GLU A 21 -14.11 18.78 -10.89
N SER A 22 -13.14 17.92 -11.25
CA SER A 22 -12.11 17.43 -10.31
C SER A 22 -11.42 18.55 -9.54
N LYS A 23 -11.06 19.65 -10.23
CA LYS A 23 -10.41 20.82 -9.60
C LYS A 23 -11.25 21.46 -8.52
N ALA A 24 -12.58 21.49 -8.70
CA ALA A 24 -13.50 22.04 -7.71
C ALA A 24 -13.60 21.12 -6.48
N ILE A 25 -13.57 19.80 -6.69
CA ILE A 25 -13.52 18.82 -5.61
C ILE A 25 -12.20 18.95 -4.82
N ASP A 26 -11.07 19.06 -5.51
CA ASP A 26 -9.76 19.23 -4.86
C ASP A 26 -9.70 20.54 -4.05
N ALA A 27 -10.21 21.64 -4.60
CA ALA A 27 -10.32 22.90 -3.87
C ALA A 27 -11.23 22.78 -2.64
N ALA A 28 -12.35 22.06 -2.75
CA ALA A 28 -13.25 21.82 -1.63
C ALA A 28 -12.56 20.99 -0.53
N LYS A 29 -11.80 19.95 -0.90
CA LYS A 29 -10.99 19.15 0.04
C LYS A 29 -9.99 20.02 0.80
N GLU A 30 -9.30 20.93 0.11
CA GLU A 30 -8.36 21.86 0.76
C GLU A 30 -9.06 22.80 1.76
N CYS A 31 -10.28 23.24 1.47
CA CYS A 31 -11.05 24.09 2.39
C CYS A 31 -11.48 23.35 3.67
N VAL A 32 -11.83 22.07 3.56
CA VAL A 32 -12.40 21.31 4.70
C VAL A 32 -11.38 20.39 5.39
N ARG A 33 -10.12 20.39 4.97
CA ARG A 33 -9.06 19.48 5.49
C ARG A 33 -8.80 19.51 7.00
N HIS A 34 -9.34 20.50 7.70
CA HIS A 34 -9.15 20.71 9.15
C HIS A 34 -10.46 20.63 9.94
N SER A 35 -11.61 20.39 9.29
CA SER A 35 -12.91 20.25 9.96
C SER A 35 -13.53 18.90 9.59
N PRO A 36 -13.68 17.98 10.55
CA PRO A 36 -14.33 16.70 10.31
C PRO A 36 -15.78 16.89 9.84
N GLU A 37 -16.50 17.86 10.39
CA GLU A 37 -17.87 18.19 9.98
C GLU A 37 -17.93 18.72 8.54
N GLY A 38 -16.93 19.51 8.15
CA GLY A 38 -16.79 19.97 6.77
C GLY A 38 -16.52 18.81 5.79
N ALA A 39 -15.74 17.83 6.21
CA ALA A 39 -15.47 16.62 5.41
C ALA A 39 -16.72 15.72 5.30
N ASP A 40 -17.48 15.56 6.39
CA ASP A 40 -18.78 14.86 6.38
C ASP A 40 -19.75 15.53 5.41
N TYR A 41 -19.89 16.85 5.55
CA TYR A 41 -20.74 17.64 4.66
C TYR A 41 -20.32 17.52 3.19
N LEU A 42 -19.02 17.49 2.89
CA LEU A 42 -18.54 17.35 1.52
C LEU A 42 -18.96 16.01 0.90
N VAL A 43 -18.80 14.91 1.62
CA VAL A 43 -19.23 13.57 1.16
C VAL A 43 -20.73 13.53 0.97
N ASP A 44 -21.50 13.97 1.97
CA ASP A 44 -22.96 13.96 1.90
C ASP A 44 -23.50 14.81 0.75
N ARG A 45 -22.90 15.99 0.51
CA ARG A 45 -23.30 16.84 -0.62
C ARG A 45 -22.89 16.28 -1.96
N PHE A 46 -21.77 15.56 -2.03
CA PHE A 46 -21.36 14.88 -3.25
C PHE A 46 -22.33 13.75 -3.60
N ASP A 47 -22.67 12.89 -2.63
CA ASP A 47 -23.62 11.79 -2.82
C ASP A 47 -25.00 12.31 -3.25
N ASN A 48 -25.57 13.26 -2.51
CA ASN A 48 -26.84 13.90 -2.88
C ASN A 48 -26.81 14.47 -4.30
N ARG A 49 -25.67 15.07 -4.71
CA ARG A 49 -25.53 15.66 -6.03
C ARG A 49 -25.43 14.61 -7.14
N MET A 50 -24.74 13.50 -6.90
CA MET A 50 -24.63 12.42 -7.87
C MET A 50 -25.97 11.67 -8.01
N ASP A 51 -26.72 11.54 -6.92
CA ASP A 51 -28.07 10.96 -6.92
C ASP A 51 -29.06 11.85 -7.69
N GLU A 52 -29.03 13.18 -7.51
CA GLU A 52 -29.81 14.13 -8.33
C GLU A 52 -29.51 14.02 -9.83
N LEU A 53 -28.28 13.64 -10.19
CA LEU A 53 -27.82 13.50 -11.56
C LEU A 53 -28.00 12.09 -12.13
N GLY A 54 -28.34 11.10 -11.29
CA GLY A 54 -28.39 9.69 -11.68
C GLY A 54 -27.01 9.11 -12.03
N MET A 55 -25.92 9.72 -11.57
CA MET A 55 -24.53 9.35 -11.88
C MET A 55 -23.85 8.58 -10.75
N THR A 56 -24.63 8.04 -9.80
CA THR A 56 -24.11 7.37 -8.59
C THR A 56 -23.14 6.24 -8.91
N GLU A 57 -23.41 5.45 -9.96
CA GLU A 57 -22.56 4.34 -10.40
C GLU A 57 -21.23 4.82 -11.01
N GLU A 58 -21.27 5.87 -11.83
CA GLU A 58 -20.08 6.45 -12.47
C GLU A 58 -19.18 7.16 -11.45
N ALA A 59 -19.81 7.71 -10.39
CA ALA A 59 -19.13 8.44 -9.33
C ALA A 59 -18.53 7.55 -8.23
N LYS A 60 -18.72 6.22 -8.25
CA LYS A 60 -18.26 5.30 -7.19
C LYS A 60 -16.78 5.46 -6.83
N GLY A 61 -15.91 5.62 -7.83
CA GLY A 61 -14.48 5.80 -7.60
C GLY A 61 -14.17 7.10 -6.85
N MET A 62 -14.82 8.20 -7.24
CA MET A 62 -14.65 9.50 -6.57
C MET A 62 -15.28 9.52 -5.19
N ARG A 63 -16.46 8.91 -5.03
CA ARG A 63 -17.11 8.72 -3.73
C ARG A 63 -16.19 8.01 -2.75
N ARG A 64 -15.62 6.87 -3.14
CA ARG A 64 -14.67 6.13 -2.30
C ARG A 64 -13.47 7.00 -1.90
N HIS A 65 -12.92 7.76 -2.85
CA HIS A 65 -11.82 8.67 -2.57
C HIS A 65 -12.20 9.82 -1.61
N LEU A 66 -13.45 10.29 -1.65
CA LEU A 66 -13.97 11.28 -0.69
C LEU A 66 -14.26 10.67 0.68
N GLU A 67 -14.73 9.42 0.73
CA GLU A 67 -14.88 8.66 1.98
C GLU A 67 -13.51 8.41 2.65
N ASP A 68 -12.49 8.03 1.88
CA ASP A 68 -11.12 7.86 2.36
C ASP A 68 -10.56 9.20 2.90
N PHE A 69 -10.86 10.32 2.22
CA PHE A 69 -10.49 11.66 2.69
C PHE A 69 -11.22 12.05 3.97
N ARG A 70 -12.52 11.79 4.07
CA ARG A 70 -13.31 12.02 5.29
C ARG A 70 -12.70 11.25 6.45
N GLU A 71 -12.41 9.96 6.26
CA GLU A 71 -11.77 9.14 7.27
C GLU A 71 -10.42 9.72 7.69
N TYR A 72 -9.59 10.14 6.74
CA TYR A 72 -8.30 10.80 7.03
C TYR A 72 -8.47 12.07 7.90
N VAL A 73 -9.44 12.94 7.58
CA VAL A 73 -9.68 14.16 8.37
C VAL A 73 -10.13 13.82 9.79
N HIS A 74 -11.04 12.84 9.94
CA HIS A 74 -11.47 12.37 11.26
C HIS A 74 -10.31 11.79 12.07
N MET A 75 -9.48 10.92 11.48
CA MET A 75 -8.30 10.37 12.16
C MET A 75 -7.26 11.43 12.49
N LYS A 76 -7.12 12.46 11.68
CA LYS A 76 -6.19 13.56 11.97
C LYS A 76 -6.70 14.43 13.12
N SER A 77 -8.00 14.69 13.16
CA SER A 77 -8.64 15.56 14.17
C SER A 77 -8.92 14.84 15.50
N ALA A 78 -9.08 13.51 15.49
CA ALA A 78 -9.26 12.71 16.70
C ALA A 78 -7.99 12.78 17.55
N THR A 79 -8.05 13.48 18.68
CA THR A 79 -6.87 13.71 19.52
C THR A 79 -6.64 12.50 20.44
N ASN A 80 -5.53 11.79 20.25
CA ASN A 80 -5.04 10.80 21.21
C ASN A 80 -4.28 11.50 22.32
N GLY A 81 -5.02 12.05 23.27
CA GLY A 81 -4.44 12.72 24.43
C GLY A 81 -5.46 13.56 25.16
N GLN A 82 -5.43 13.47 26.47
CA GLN A 82 -6.26 14.30 27.32
C GLN A 82 -5.54 15.62 27.59
N ALA A 83 -5.65 16.57 26.66
CA ALA A 83 -5.04 17.91 26.80
C ALA A 83 -5.46 18.61 28.11
N TRP A 84 -6.68 18.33 28.58
CA TRP A 84 -7.20 18.83 29.86
C TRP A 84 -6.61 18.16 31.10
N PHE A 85 -5.99 16.99 30.96
CA PHE A 85 -5.31 16.26 32.03
C PHE A 85 -3.78 16.46 31.99
N GLY A 86 -3.28 17.35 31.13
CA GLY A 86 -1.86 17.68 31.03
C GLY A 86 -1.04 16.71 30.18
N GLU A 87 -1.69 15.80 29.45
CA GLU A 87 -1.03 14.95 28.47
C GLU A 87 -0.65 15.77 27.23
N PHE A 88 0.58 15.60 26.75
CA PHE A 88 1.07 16.29 25.57
C PHE A 88 0.36 15.74 24.33
N VAL A 89 -0.30 16.62 23.59
CA VAL A 89 -0.90 16.24 22.30
C VAL A 89 0.23 16.03 21.32
N GLU A 90 0.40 14.79 20.86
CA GLU A 90 1.36 14.46 19.80
C GLU A 90 1.11 15.30 18.54
N GLY A 91 2.16 15.52 17.74
CA GLY A 91 2.02 16.24 16.48
C GLY A 91 1.02 15.54 15.54
N ASN A 92 0.32 16.32 14.71
CA ASN A 92 -0.77 15.83 13.84
C ASN A 92 -0.42 14.56 13.05
N TYR A 93 0.83 14.42 12.61
CA TYR A 93 1.28 13.25 11.86
C TYR A 93 1.38 11.99 12.73
N LYS A 94 2.02 12.06 13.90
CA LYS A 94 2.13 10.92 14.82
C LYS A 94 0.76 10.52 15.37
N ASN A 95 -0.06 11.52 15.72
CA ASN A 95 -1.45 11.30 16.12
C ASN A 95 -2.26 10.56 15.03
N LEU A 96 -2.10 10.94 13.77
CA LEU A 96 -2.71 10.24 12.65
C LEU A 96 -2.22 8.79 12.54
N GLN A 97 -0.91 8.54 12.63
CA GLN A 97 -0.37 7.18 12.58
C GLN A 97 -0.90 6.31 13.72
N ARG A 98 -0.97 6.87 14.93
CA ARG A 98 -1.53 6.18 16.09
C ARG A 98 -3.01 5.82 15.91
N ASN A 99 -3.82 6.74 15.36
CA ASN A 99 -5.21 6.44 15.02
C ASN A 99 -5.35 5.38 13.93
N ILE A 100 -4.46 5.38 12.93
CA ILE A 100 -4.39 4.32 11.91
C ILE A 100 -4.03 2.99 12.55
N ALA A 101 -3.06 2.98 13.47
CA ALA A 101 -2.65 1.79 14.22
C ALA A 101 -3.80 1.23 15.06
N ASP A 102 -4.50 2.06 15.83
CA ASP A 102 -5.63 1.63 16.66
C ASP A 102 -6.80 1.06 15.84
N LYS A 103 -7.11 1.67 14.69
CA LYS A 103 -8.12 1.12 13.77
C LYS A 103 -7.67 -0.21 13.19
N ALA A 104 -6.42 -0.28 12.72
CA ALA A 104 -5.87 -1.49 12.14
C ALA A 104 -5.75 -2.62 13.17
N ALA A 105 -5.45 -2.33 14.43
CA ALA A 105 -5.43 -3.30 15.52
C ALA A 105 -6.81 -3.93 15.78
N LYS A 106 -7.87 -3.11 15.76
CA LYS A 106 -9.25 -3.61 15.82
C LYS A 106 -9.58 -4.52 14.63
N GLU A 107 -9.21 -4.11 13.42
CA GLU A 107 -9.37 -4.94 12.21
C GLU A 107 -8.60 -6.27 12.33
N VAL A 108 -7.40 -6.28 12.93
CA VAL A 108 -6.64 -7.52 13.19
C VAL A 108 -7.36 -8.39 14.20
N ALA A 109 -7.79 -7.84 15.34
CA ALA A 109 -8.43 -8.60 16.41
C ALA A 109 -9.76 -9.25 15.97
N GLU A 110 -10.49 -8.62 15.04
CA GLU A 110 -11.72 -9.17 14.47
C GLU A 110 -11.47 -10.32 13.48
N ASN A 111 -10.38 -10.28 12.73
CA ASN A 111 -10.15 -11.17 11.59
C ASN A 111 -9.07 -12.24 11.82
N ILE A 112 -8.18 -12.05 12.78
CA ILE A 112 -7.02 -12.90 13.04
C ILE A 112 -7.00 -13.25 14.52
N GLN A 113 -7.08 -14.54 14.83
CA GLN A 113 -7.01 -15.05 16.20
C GLN A 113 -5.66 -15.70 16.45
N GLY A 114 -5.16 -15.56 17.67
CA GLY A 114 -3.91 -16.20 18.10
C GLY A 114 -2.63 -15.44 17.72
N PRO A 115 -1.47 -15.98 18.11
CA PRO A 115 -0.20 -15.28 18.02
C PRO A 115 0.28 -15.13 16.57
N ILE A 116 0.80 -13.95 16.24
CA ILE A 116 1.28 -13.61 14.90
C ILE A 116 2.80 -13.59 14.89
N ARG A 117 3.42 -14.29 13.94
CA ARG A 117 4.85 -14.14 13.68
C ARG A 117 5.08 -13.16 12.54
N VAL A 118 5.92 -12.15 12.77
CA VAL A 118 6.36 -11.17 11.79
C VAL A 118 7.80 -11.50 11.40
N ASP A 119 7.99 -12.04 10.19
CA ASP A 119 9.30 -12.22 9.58
C ASP A 119 9.59 -11.02 8.68
N PHE A 120 10.70 -10.31 8.91
CA PHE A 120 11.08 -9.17 8.09
C PHE A 120 12.53 -9.21 7.63
N ALA A 121 12.87 -8.48 6.58
CA ALA A 121 14.23 -8.28 6.13
C ALA A 121 14.39 -6.87 5.53
N VAL A 122 15.51 -6.23 5.86
CA VAL A 122 15.95 -4.96 5.28
C VAL A 122 17.28 -5.20 4.57
N ASP A 123 17.39 -4.78 3.32
CA ASP A 123 18.65 -4.85 2.57
C ASP A 123 19.48 -3.56 2.67
N GLU A 124 20.70 -3.58 2.14
CA GLU A 124 21.63 -2.43 2.17
C GLU A 124 21.13 -1.20 1.40
N ASN A 125 20.09 -1.39 0.57
CA ASN A 125 19.44 -0.32 -0.19
C ASN A 125 18.14 0.17 0.48
N SER A 126 17.88 -0.26 1.72
CA SER A 126 16.66 0.02 2.49
C SER A 126 15.40 -0.59 1.87
N HIS A 127 15.53 -1.63 1.04
CA HIS A 127 14.38 -2.42 0.61
C HIS A 127 13.90 -3.27 1.77
N TYR A 128 12.62 -3.11 2.05
CA TYR A 128 11.93 -3.74 3.15
C TYR A 128 11.01 -4.85 2.64
N LYS A 129 11.17 -6.05 3.17
CA LYS A 129 10.27 -7.18 2.92
C LYS A 129 9.75 -7.72 4.24
N ARG A 130 8.48 -8.12 4.23
CA ARG A 130 7.81 -8.69 5.39
C ARG A 130 6.92 -9.86 5.01
N VAL A 131 6.73 -10.75 5.96
CA VAL A 131 5.83 -11.90 5.87
C VAL A 131 5.18 -12.06 7.24
N PHE A 132 3.85 -12.17 7.25
CA PHE A 132 3.09 -12.48 8.45
C PHE A 132 2.71 -13.96 8.42
N VAL A 133 2.82 -14.62 9.56
CA VAL A 133 2.48 -16.03 9.73
C VAL A 133 1.61 -16.16 10.97
N ASN A 134 0.49 -16.85 10.85
CA ASN A 134 -0.38 -17.21 11.97
C ASN A 134 -0.62 -18.73 11.91
N GLU A 135 -0.42 -19.44 13.02
CA GLU A 135 -0.55 -20.90 13.11
C GLU A 135 0.23 -21.70 12.03
N GLY A 136 1.37 -21.17 11.59
CA GLY A 136 2.19 -21.77 10.53
C GLY A 136 1.73 -21.50 9.11
N GLN A 137 0.59 -20.82 8.92
CA GLN A 137 0.11 -20.38 7.62
C GLN A 137 0.49 -18.92 7.35
N LYS A 138 0.92 -18.65 6.10
CA LYS A 138 1.24 -17.29 5.68
C LYS A 138 -0.04 -16.48 5.50
N ILE A 139 -0.13 -15.36 6.20
CA ILE A 139 -1.19 -14.37 6.00
C ILE A 139 -0.80 -13.52 4.79
N SER A 140 -1.71 -13.37 3.83
CA SER A 140 -1.45 -12.62 2.60
C SER A 140 -2.73 -12.00 2.04
N GLY A 141 -2.59 -11.11 1.06
CA GLY A 141 -3.73 -10.47 0.41
C GLY A 141 -4.48 -9.55 1.37
N GLU A 142 -5.81 -9.63 1.37
CA GLU A 142 -6.64 -8.71 2.14
C GLU A 142 -6.50 -8.88 3.66
N GLN A 143 -6.26 -10.10 4.14
CA GLN A 143 -6.05 -10.39 5.56
C GLN A 143 -4.74 -9.78 6.10
N ALA A 144 -3.74 -9.55 5.24
CA ALA A 144 -2.48 -8.92 5.66
C ALA A 144 -2.56 -7.39 5.68
N ARG A 145 -3.57 -6.78 5.05
CA ARG A 145 -3.67 -5.31 4.94
C ARG A 145 -3.74 -4.60 6.30
N PRO A 146 -4.50 -5.08 7.30
CA PRO A 146 -4.49 -4.44 8.62
C PRO A 146 -3.12 -4.51 9.29
N LEU A 147 -2.43 -5.66 9.19
CA LEU A 147 -1.07 -5.81 9.71
C LEU A 147 -0.07 -4.90 8.97
N ASP A 148 -0.24 -4.72 7.66
CA ASP A 148 0.55 -3.77 6.88
C ASP A 148 0.34 -2.34 7.34
N LYS A 149 -0.90 -1.93 7.61
CA LYS A 149 -1.22 -0.60 8.12
C LYS A 149 -0.55 -0.37 9.48
N LEU A 150 -0.62 -1.35 10.40
CA LEU A 150 0.05 -1.29 11.70
C LEU A 150 1.56 -1.09 11.57
N VAL A 151 2.22 -1.90 10.74
CA VAL A 151 3.67 -1.79 10.58
C VAL A 151 4.06 -0.47 9.89
N ASN A 152 3.24 0.02 8.96
CA ASN A 152 3.47 1.34 8.37
C ASN A 152 3.24 2.49 9.36
N ALA A 153 2.25 2.37 10.26
CA ALA A 153 2.02 3.33 11.33
C ALA A 153 3.21 3.37 12.30
N PHE A 154 3.72 2.20 12.69
CA PHE A 154 4.96 2.07 13.47
C PHE A 154 6.14 2.81 12.82
N PHE A 155 6.33 2.66 11.50
CA PHE A 155 7.37 3.43 10.80
C PHE A 155 7.11 4.93 10.84
N GLY A 156 5.88 5.37 10.61
CA GLY A 156 5.54 6.79 10.63
C GLY A 156 5.72 7.44 12.02
N GLU A 157 5.41 6.73 13.10
CA GLU A 157 5.68 7.21 14.47
C GLU A 157 7.18 7.36 14.75
N ASN A 158 8.01 6.56 14.08
CA ASN A 158 9.47 6.57 14.15
C ASN A 158 10.13 7.42 13.05
N ASP A 159 9.39 8.37 12.46
CA ASP A 159 9.90 9.29 11.42
C ASP A 159 10.48 8.55 10.19
N ILE A 160 9.88 7.42 9.81
CA ILE A 160 10.23 6.61 8.62
C ILE A 160 9.01 6.52 7.67
N ALA A 161 9.23 6.80 6.39
CA ALA A 161 8.23 6.64 5.34
C ALA A 161 8.51 5.42 4.46
N ASN A 162 7.51 4.55 4.29
CA ASN A 162 7.57 3.42 3.36
C ASN A 162 6.93 3.78 2.02
N ARG A 163 7.72 3.81 0.94
CA ARG A 163 7.21 3.95 -0.43
C ARG A 163 7.72 2.83 -1.32
N GLY A 164 6.81 2.02 -1.84
CA GLY A 164 7.15 0.95 -2.79
C GLY A 164 8.09 -0.10 -2.22
N ASN A 165 8.00 -0.39 -0.91
CA ASN A 165 8.91 -1.27 -0.16
C ASN A 165 10.33 -0.71 0.01
N ILE A 166 10.54 0.60 -0.16
CA ILE A 166 11.78 1.28 0.19
C ILE A 166 11.49 2.20 1.37
N LEU A 167 12.35 2.17 2.37
CA LEU A 167 12.23 2.98 3.57
C LEU A 167 13.06 4.26 3.43
N TYR A 168 12.43 5.40 3.71
CA TYR A 168 13.00 6.73 3.64
C TYR A 168 12.89 7.41 5.00
N GLU A 169 13.80 8.33 5.29
CA GLU A 169 13.62 9.21 6.45
C GLU A 169 12.48 10.19 6.18
N ALA A 170 11.63 10.39 7.17
CA ALA A 170 10.55 11.36 7.16
C ALA A 170 10.86 12.53 8.10
N THR A 171 10.25 13.68 7.83
CA THR A 171 10.17 14.81 8.75
C THR A 171 9.10 14.54 9.79
N LYS A 172 9.05 15.37 10.84
CA LYS A 172 7.99 15.31 11.88
C LYS A 172 6.57 15.53 11.32
N GLU A 173 6.46 16.01 10.09
CA GLU A 173 5.21 16.26 9.37
C GLU A 173 4.81 15.09 8.46
N GLY A 174 5.69 14.08 8.32
CA GLY A 174 5.47 12.90 7.49
C GLY A 174 6.00 12.99 6.05
N ASP A 175 6.65 14.10 5.69
CA ASP A 175 7.24 14.29 4.38
C ASP A 175 8.61 13.61 4.28
N MET A 176 8.95 13.04 3.12
CA MET A 176 10.28 12.45 2.92
C MET A 176 11.34 13.56 3.02
N LYS A 177 12.41 13.29 3.77
CA LYS A 177 13.59 14.16 3.76
C LYS A 177 14.30 14.03 2.42
N TYR A 178 14.82 15.15 1.93
CA TYR A 178 15.63 15.19 0.72
C TYR A 178 17.06 15.58 1.08
N GLU A 179 18.01 14.85 0.52
CA GLU A 179 19.43 15.17 0.60
C GLU A 179 19.97 15.30 -0.82
N ARG A 180 20.53 16.47 -1.15
CA ARG A 180 21.07 16.78 -2.49
C ARG A 180 20.06 16.60 -3.64
N GLY A 181 18.77 16.77 -3.36
CA GLY A 181 17.69 16.65 -4.35
C GLY A 181 17.14 15.23 -4.52
N GLU A 182 17.67 14.24 -3.81
CA GLU A 182 17.15 12.87 -3.79
C GLU A 182 16.50 12.54 -2.45
N PRO A 183 15.45 11.69 -2.41
CA PRO A 183 14.86 11.24 -1.15
C PRO A 183 15.89 10.47 -0.32
N LYS A 184 16.12 10.92 0.92
CA LYS A 184 17.08 10.31 1.84
C LYS A 184 16.53 8.97 2.32
N ARG A 185 17.25 7.89 2.02
CA ARG A 185 16.89 6.54 2.49
C ARG A 185 17.17 6.40 3.98
N ALA A 186 16.33 5.64 4.66
CA ALA A 186 16.56 5.30 6.07
C ALA A 186 17.76 4.36 6.19
N ASP A 187 18.54 4.48 7.27
CA ASP A 187 19.66 3.59 7.54
C ASP A 187 19.15 2.16 7.77
N PRO A 188 19.54 1.17 6.93
CA PRO A 188 19.11 -0.21 7.08
C PRO A 188 19.41 -0.83 8.45
N GLU A 189 20.54 -0.47 9.07
CA GLU A 189 20.95 -1.05 10.35
C GLU A 189 20.12 -0.47 11.50
N GLU A 190 19.84 0.82 11.46
CA GLU A 190 18.95 1.48 12.43
C GLU A 190 17.54 0.90 12.33
N VAL A 191 16.99 0.75 11.12
CA VAL A 191 15.67 0.16 10.92
C VAL A 191 15.62 -1.30 11.39
N ASP A 192 16.62 -2.11 11.03
CA ASP A 192 16.65 -3.52 11.43
C ASP A 192 16.76 -3.69 12.95
N SER A 193 17.51 -2.79 13.62
CA SER A 193 17.58 -2.74 15.08
C SER A 193 16.23 -2.31 15.68
N LEU A 194 15.66 -1.20 15.21
CA LEU A 194 14.39 -0.65 15.65
C LEU A 194 13.26 -1.69 15.58
N MET A 195 13.16 -2.40 14.46
CA MET A 195 12.16 -3.44 14.28
C MET A 195 12.37 -4.65 15.20
N LYS A 196 13.60 -5.04 15.51
CA LYS A 196 13.86 -6.16 16.43
C LYS A 196 13.50 -5.81 17.87
N THR A 197 13.76 -4.58 18.28
CA THR A 197 13.64 -4.16 19.68
C THR A 197 12.24 -3.68 20.02
N GLU A 198 11.64 -2.87 19.15
CA GLU A 198 10.44 -2.10 19.53
C GLU A 198 9.15 -2.60 18.88
N LEU A 199 9.22 -3.25 17.71
CA LEU A 199 8.01 -3.67 17.00
C LEU A 199 7.16 -4.66 17.80
N LYS A 200 7.80 -5.55 18.56
CA LYS A 200 7.08 -6.50 19.40
C LYS A 200 6.28 -5.79 20.48
N ASP A 201 6.89 -4.84 21.16
CA ASP A 201 6.28 -4.11 22.25
C ASP A 201 5.17 -3.20 21.71
N TYR A 202 5.39 -2.54 20.57
CA TYR A 202 4.38 -1.77 19.85
C TYR A 202 3.14 -2.60 19.49
N LEU A 203 3.33 -3.79 18.92
CA LEU A 203 2.20 -4.69 18.63
C LEU A 203 1.47 -5.13 19.91
N GLY A 204 2.21 -5.34 21.01
CA GLY A 204 1.66 -5.65 22.32
C GLY A 204 0.82 -4.53 22.93
N GLU A 205 1.26 -3.27 22.79
CA GLU A 205 0.51 -2.08 23.22
C GLU A 205 -0.83 -1.96 22.50
N HIS A 206 -0.89 -2.40 21.24
CA HIS A 206 -2.12 -2.49 20.45
C HIS A 206 -2.89 -3.82 20.62
N GLY A 207 -2.53 -4.64 21.62
CA GLY A 207 -3.25 -5.87 21.98
C GLY A 207 -3.00 -7.07 21.07
N ILE A 208 -1.91 -7.06 20.29
CA ILE A 208 -1.55 -8.13 19.36
C ILE A 208 -0.36 -8.91 19.93
N GLU A 209 -0.56 -10.19 20.22
CA GLU A 209 0.52 -11.08 20.63
C GLU A 209 1.37 -11.45 19.41
N ALA A 210 2.64 -11.02 19.39
CA ALA A 210 3.53 -11.22 18.24
C ALA A 210 4.95 -11.72 18.56
N ASP A 211 5.51 -12.48 17.63
CA ASP A 211 6.93 -12.89 17.58
C ASP A 211 7.61 -12.24 16.37
N VAL A 212 8.63 -11.42 16.60
CA VAL A 212 9.30 -10.64 15.56
C VAL A 212 10.67 -11.26 15.23
N ARG A 213 10.93 -11.57 13.96
CA ARG A 213 12.17 -12.19 13.49
C ARG A 213 12.76 -11.45 12.30
N SER A 214 14.02 -11.07 12.42
CA SER A 214 14.80 -10.53 11.29
C SER A 214 15.45 -11.65 10.48
N ARG A 215 15.38 -11.50 9.15
CA ARG A 215 16.04 -12.33 8.14
C ARG A 215 17.01 -11.52 7.28
N SER A 216 17.36 -10.29 7.69
CA SER A 216 18.24 -9.39 6.96
C SER A 216 19.62 -10.01 6.66
N GLY A 217 20.16 -10.82 7.58
CA GLY A 217 21.41 -11.58 7.35
C GLY A 217 21.31 -12.71 6.31
N GLN A 218 20.12 -13.30 6.11
CA GLN A 218 19.90 -14.32 5.06
C GLN A 218 19.73 -13.69 3.68
N ALA A 219 19.23 -12.45 3.61
CA ALA A 219 19.13 -11.70 2.36
C ALA A 219 20.51 -11.38 1.75
N LYS A 220 21.53 -11.13 2.58
CA LYS A 220 22.92 -10.92 2.14
C LYS A 220 23.55 -12.16 1.46
N GLN A 221 23.03 -13.36 1.70
CA GLN A 221 23.55 -14.61 1.12
C GLN A 221 22.85 -15.05 -0.19
N GLN A 222 21.67 -14.48 -0.52
CA GLN A 222 20.93 -14.86 -1.73
C GLN A 222 21.42 -14.30 -3.07
N PRO A 223 22.12 -13.14 -3.19
CA PRO A 223 22.57 -12.69 -4.51
C PRO A 223 23.63 -13.62 -5.13
N GLN A 224 24.32 -14.44 -4.33
CA GLN A 224 25.36 -15.36 -4.84
C GLN A 224 24.81 -16.67 -5.41
N LYS A 225 23.62 -17.14 -4.98
CA LYS A 225 23.03 -18.38 -5.52
C LYS A 225 22.29 -18.16 -6.84
N ALA A 226 21.75 -16.96 -7.08
CA ALA A 226 21.15 -16.61 -8.36
C ALA A 226 22.20 -16.46 -9.47
N ALA A 227 23.38 -15.89 -9.17
CA ALA A 227 24.46 -15.73 -10.15
C ALA A 227 25.13 -17.06 -10.57
N GLN A 228 25.17 -18.07 -9.69
CA GLN A 228 25.75 -19.38 -10.01
C GLN A 228 24.82 -20.31 -10.81
N GLN A 229 23.51 -20.11 -10.78
CA GLN A 229 22.58 -20.90 -11.61
C GLN A 229 22.49 -20.43 -13.07
N VAL A 230 22.86 -19.18 -13.37
CA VAL A 230 22.88 -18.69 -14.77
C VAL A 230 24.16 -19.10 -15.49
N THR A 231 25.30 -19.20 -14.80
CA THR A 231 26.56 -19.70 -15.40
C THR A 231 26.59 -21.22 -15.57
N GLY A 232 25.89 -21.99 -14.73
CA GLY A 232 25.79 -23.45 -14.88
C GLY A 232 24.94 -23.92 -16.07
N ARG A 233 23.97 -23.11 -16.54
CA ARG A 233 23.09 -23.47 -17.66
C ARG A 233 23.66 -23.08 -19.03
N ALA A 234 24.64 -22.18 -19.08
CA ALA A 234 25.32 -21.79 -20.32
C ALA A 234 26.49 -22.73 -20.71
N ALA A 235 26.99 -23.55 -19.79
CA ALA A 235 28.07 -24.52 -20.06
C ALA A 235 27.58 -25.90 -20.53
N ALA A 236 26.28 -26.21 -20.43
CA ALA A 236 25.72 -27.52 -20.76
C ALA A 236 25.09 -27.62 -22.17
N VAL A 237 25.29 -26.64 -23.06
CA VAL A 237 24.77 -26.65 -24.46
C VAL A 237 25.90 -26.60 -25.49
N LYS A 238 27.06 -27.19 -25.17
CA LYS A 238 28.19 -27.32 -26.10
C LYS A 238 28.80 -28.72 -26.09
N GLU A 239 27.98 -29.78 -26.11
CA GLU A 239 28.47 -31.10 -26.50
C GLU A 239 27.33 -32.06 -26.91
N ALA A 240 27.07 -32.16 -28.22
CA ALA A 240 26.64 -33.39 -28.90
C ALA A 240 26.54 -33.16 -30.43
N PRO A 241 26.81 -34.19 -31.26
CA PRO A 241 27.37 -34.06 -32.61
C PRO A 241 26.35 -34.14 -33.75
N ALA A 242 26.81 -33.80 -34.96
CA ALA A 242 26.06 -33.72 -36.21
C ALA A 242 25.41 -35.05 -36.67
N PRO A 243 24.21 -35.01 -37.29
CA PRO A 243 23.56 -36.21 -37.84
C PRO A 243 24.07 -36.52 -39.25
N GLY A 244 24.54 -37.76 -39.43
CA GLY A 244 24.88 -38.35 -40.72
C GLY A 244 23.64 -38.69 -41.57
N THR A 245 23.85 -38.61 -42.88
CA THR A 245 23.00 -39.05 -44.00
C THR A 245 22.45 -40.48 -43.86
N PRO A 246 21.21 -40.74 -44.34
CA PRO A 246 20.79 -42.08 -44.74
C PRO A 246 20.72 -42.23 -46.27
N THR A 247 21.36 -43.29 -46.77
CA THR A 247 21.24 -43.84 -48.13
C THR A 247 20.03 -44.81 -48.16
N PRO A 248 19.27 -44.91 -49.28
CA PRO A 248 18.06 -45.73 -49.38
C PRO A 248 18.36 -47.16 -49.85
N SER A 249 17.53 -48.16 -49.48
CA SER A 249 17.09 -49.23 -50.40
C SER A 249 16.12 -50.25 -49.77
N SER A 250 15.06 -50.55 -50.54
CA SER A 250 14.40 -51.86 -50.77
C SER A 250 13.29 -52.42 -49.86
N GLY A 251 12.11 -52.57 -50.49
CA GLY A 251 11.17 -53.71 -50.37
C GLY A 251 10.00 -53.50 -49.39
N ASP A 252 8.74 -53.76 -49.70
CA ASP A 252 8.06 -54.33 -50.88
C ASP A 252 6.53 -54.17 -50.66
N GLU A 253 5.75 -54.53 -51.68
CA GLU A 253 4.28 -54.77 -51.69
C GLU A 253 3.31 -53.57 -51.81
N ALA A 254 3.00 -53.27 -53.08
CA ALA A 254 1.62 -53.04 -53.54
C ALA A 254 0.96 -54.43 -53.84
N PRO A 255 -0.36 -54.60 -54.11
CA PRO A 255 -1.00 -53.92 -55.25
C PRO A 255 -2.54 -53.71 -55.21
N THR A 256 -3.04 -53.02 -56.25
CA THR A 256 -4.38 -53.20 -56.90
C THR A 256 -5.58 -52.56 -56.18
N SER A 257 -6.54 -51.82 -56.76
CA SER A 257 -7.08 -51.60 -58.12
C SER A 257 -7.94 -50.32 -58.08
N ALA A 258 -7.80 -49.34 -58.99
CA ALA A 258 -8.58 -49.14 -60.25
C ALA A 258 -9.96 -48.45 -60.04
N PRO A 259 -10.68 -47.97 -61.08
CA PRO A 259 -10.52 -46.59 -61.59
C PRO A 259 -11.86 -45.85 -61.90
N ALA A 260 -11.70 -44.60 -62.36
CA ALA A 260 -12.48 -43.85 -63.37
C ALA A 260 -14.01 -43.70 -63.26
N ALA A 261 -14.47 -42.44 -63.19
CA ALA A 261 -14.97 -41.70 -64.36
C ALA A 261 -15.08 -40.21 -64.03
#